data_AF-A0A7R9LK77-F1
#
_entry.id   AF-A0A7R9LK77-F1
#
_cell.length_a   1.000
_cell.length_b   1.000
_cell.length_c   1.000
_cell.angle_alpha   90.00
_cell.angle_beta   90.00
_cell.angle_gamma   90.00
#
_symmetry.space_group_name_H-M   'P 1'
#
loop_
_entity.id
_entity.type
_entity.pdbx_description
1 polymer ?
#
loop_
_entity_poly.entity_id
_entity_poly.type
_entity_poly.pdbx_seq_one_letter_code
_entity_poly.pdbx_strand_id
1 'polypeptide(L)'
;MMVQLDAEIAFNGLTDEERLYAHYLSKSCWFGSIVCLFQTSPESPLIFTLFRRLFAEQSVEELKALAQSVAQFDDNEWRALLVYLSAFLSNMGNYRSFGDSKFIPDLSANKMDAFVRNSTAFRNNQKELEFIWTNVKQRMFSLEKNELSLAFAPEGTTTYFSKNCTKEDSEIVKNFMQTISLIRFPSQQNMDSYNCRVFKDNDKYEIRFASILSSEDLEE
;
A
#
# COMPACT_ATOMS: atom_id res chain seq x y z
N MET A 1 -17.61 -1.59 12.95
CA MET A 1 -18.18 -0.26 13.26
C MET A 1 -17.34 0.78 12.55
N MET A 2 -17.93 1.55 11.63
CA MET A 2 -17.27 2.73 11.05
C MET A 2 -17.61 3.92 11.95
N VAL A 3 -16.61 4.73 12.28
CA VAL A 3 -16.79 5.94 13.09
C VAL A 3 -16.21 7.09 12.30
N GLN A 4 -17.00 8.15 12.14
CA GLN A 4 -16.52 9.39 11.54
C GLN A 4 -15.74 10.17 12.60
N LEU A 5 -14.53 10.61 12.26
CA LEU A 5 -13.77 11.52 13.11
C LEU A 5 -14.50 12.86 13.17
N ASP A 6 -14.91 13.28 14.38
CA ASP A 6 -15.44 14.61 14.61
C ASP A 6 -14.29 15.58 14.92
N ALA A 7 -14.03 16.47 13.96
CA ALA A 7 -13.02 17.51 14.06
C ALA A 7 -13.61 18.90 13.79
N GLU A 8 -14.93 19.04 13.69
CA GLU A 8 -15.57 20.29 13.24
C GLU A 8 -15.33 21.43 14.24
N ILE A 9 -15.56 21.17 15.53
CA ILE A 9 -15.35 22.17 16.60
C ILE A 9 -13.89 22.60 16.65
N ALA A 10 -12.96 21.64 16.59
CA ALA A 10 -11.53 21.90 16.62
C ALA A 10 -11.08 22.74 15.40
N PHE A 11 -11.54 22.38 14.21
CA PHE A 11 -11.19 23.09 12.97
C PHE A 11 -11.78 24.50 12.91
N ASN A 12 -13.02 24.68 13.39
CA ASN A 12 -13.67 25.99 13.44
C ASN A 12 -12.96 26.95 14.41
N GLY A 13 -12.32 26.43 15.46
CA GLY A 13 -11.54 27.21 16.41
C GLY A 13 -10.18 27.73 15.89
N LEU A 14 -9.73 27.27 14.72
CA LEU A 14 -8.47 27.71 14.12
C LEU A 14 -8.59 29.11 13.50
N THR A 15 -7.53 29.89 13.60
CA THR A 15 -7.32 31.11 12.79
C THR A 15 -7.12 30.77 11.31
N ASP A 16 -7.21 31.78 10.43
CA ASP A 16 -7.00 31.56 8.99
C ASP A 16 -5.58 31.07 8.66
N GLU A 17 -4.56 31.53 9.39
CA GLU A 17 -3.18 31.06 9.25
C GLU A 17 -3.03 29.59 9.69
N GLU A 18 -3.59 29.21 10.84
CA GLU A 18 -3.57 27.83 11.32
C GLU A 18 -4.34 26.88 10.40
N ARG A 19 -5.43 27.34 9.78
CA ARG A 19 -6.16 26.56 8.76
C ARG A 19 -5.29 26.31 7.52
N LEU A 20 -4.57 27.32 7.04
CA LEU A 20 -3.64 27.16 5.92
C LEU A 20 -2.51 26.20 6.28
N TYR A 21 -1.92 26.34 7.47
CA TYR A 21 -0.92 25.40 7.98
C TYR A 21 -1.45 23.96 8.02
N ALA A 22 -2.61 23.75 8.63
CA ALA A 22 -3.25 22.44 8.74
C ALA A 22 -3.58 21.85 7.36
N HIS A 23 -4.02 22.67 6.41
CA HIS A 23 -4.30 22.24 5.03
C HIS A 23 -3.04 21.68 4.35
N TYR A 24 -1.94 22.43 4.34
CA TYR A 24 -0.71 22.01 3.68
C TYR A 24 -0.04 20.84 4.40
N LEU A 25 -0.05 20.82 5.73
CA LEU A 25 0.43 19.68 6.51
C LEU A 25 -0.37 18.41 6.19
N SER A 26 -1.70 18.50 6.19
CA SER A 26 -2.58 17.37 5.85
C SER A 26 -2.32 16.87 4.43
N LYS A 27 -2.16 17.77 3.46
CA LYS A 27 -1.84 17.42 2.08
C LYS A 27 -0.52 16.64 1.99
N SER A 28 0.51 17.08 2.72
CA SER A 28 1.80 16.38 2.80
C SER A 28 1.67 15.00 3.43
N CYS A 29 0.91 14.86 4.52
CA CYS A 29 0.64 13.57 5.16
C CYS A 29 -0.06 12.59 4.20
N TRP A 30 -1.07 13.05 3.46
CA TRP A 30 -1.78 12.20 2.50
C TRP A 30 -0.89 11.77 1.32
N PHE A 31 -0.03 12.65 0.80
CA PHE A 31 0.95 12.22 -0.21
C PHE A 31 1.97 11.23 0.36
N GLY A 32 2.47 11.47 1.57
CA GLY A 32 3.38 10.55 2.25
C GLY A 32 2.76 9.18 2.49
N SER A 33 1.46 9.10 2.77
CA SER A 33 0.75 7.84 3.01
C SER A 33 0.77 6.87 1.82
N ILE A 34 0.97 7.37 0.59
CA ILE A 34 1.08 6.54 -0.61
C ILE A 34 2.32 5.62 -0.52
N VAL A 35 3.37 6.05 0.18
CA VAL A 35 4.58 5.23 0.42
C VAL A 35 4.21 3.96 1.19
N CYS A 36 3.24 4.01 2.10
CA CYS A 36 2.80 2.85 2.87
C CYS A 36 2.31 1.71 1.98
N LEU A 37 1.70 2.00 0.81
CA LEU A 37 1.31 0.96 -0.15
C LEU A 37 2.52 0.12 -0.59
N PHE A 38 3.66 0.77 -0.83
CA PHE A 38 4.92 0.12 -1.22
C PHE A 38 5.65 -0.55 -0.06
N GLN A 39 5.27 -0.24 1.18
CA GLN A 39 5.79 -0.81 2.42
C GLN A 39 4.90 -1.95 2.98
N THR A 40 3.69 -2.12 2.46
CA THR A 40 2.76 -3.17 2.87
C THR A 40 2.97 -4.45 2.05
N SER A 41 2.65 -4.44 0.75
CA SER A 41 2.74 -5.62 -0.10
C SER A 41 3.03 -5.25 -1.56
N PRO A 42 3.65 -6.15 -2.35
CA PRO A 42 3.94 -5.86 -3.75
C PRO A 42 2.72 -5.52 -4.61
N GLU A 43 1.54 -6.07 -4.28
CA GLU A 43 0.29 -5.82 -4.99
C GLU A 43 -0.45 -4.56 -4.54
N SER A 44 -0.22 -4.06 -3.31
CA SER A 44 -0.97 -2.93 -2.74
C SER A 44 -0.96 -1.68 -3.63
N PRO A 45 0.17 -1.22 -4.20
CA PRO A 45 0.16 -0.04 -5.08
C PRO A 45 -0.77 -0.19 -6.28
N LEU A 46 -0.78 -1.37 -6.92
CA LEU A 46 -1.60 -1.63 -8.09
C LEU A 46 -3.08 -1.85 -7.73
N ILE A 47 -3.38 -2.41 -6.56
CA ILE A 47 -4.76 -2.47 -6.04
C ILE A 47 -5.31 -1.06 -5.83
N PHE A 48 -4.52 -0.18 -5.20
CA PHE A 48 -4.90 1.23 -5.02
C PHE A 48 -5.14 1.91 -6.37
N THR A 49 -4.21 1.77 -7.33
CA THR A 49 -4.36 2.36 -8.66
C THR A 49 -5.60 1.83 -9.37
N LEU A 50 -5.86 0.51 -9.34
CA LEU A 50 -7.03 -0.11 -9.97
C LEU A 50 -8.33 0.56 -9.51
N PHE A 51 -8.58 0.56 -8.19
CA PHE A 51 -9.84 1.07 -7.66
C PHE A 51 -9.91 2.59 -7.78
N ARG A 52 -8.81 3.32 -7.60
CA ARG A 52 -8.79 4.77 -7.85
C ARG A 52 -9.21 5.09 -9.28
N ARG A 53 -8.76 4.33 -10.29
CA ARG A 53 -9.16 4.51 -11.69
C ARG A 53 -10.64 4.21 -11.90
N LEU A 54 -11.15 3.12 -11.31
CA LEU A 54 -12.57 2.76 -11.39
C LEU A 54 -13.47 3.87 -10.83
N PHE A 55 -13.21 4.32 -9.60
CA PHE A 55 -14.03 5.35 -8.93
C PHE A 55 -13.79 6.77 -9.47
N ALA A 56 -12.73 7.00 -10.25
CA ALA A 56 -12.54 8.28 -10.94
C ALA A 56 -13.39 8.40 -12.21
N GLU A 57 -13.71 7.27 -12.86
CA GLU A 57 -14.44 7.23 -14.13
C GLU A 57 -15.93 6.91 -13.95
N GLN A 58 -16.31 6.38 -12.79
CA GLN A 58 -17.70 6.00 -12.48
C GLN A 58 -18.02 6.27 -11.02
N SER A 59 -19.25 6.73 -10.75
CA SER A 59 -19.75 6.92 -9.39
C SER A 59 -19.94 5.58 -8.66
N VAL A 60 -20.13 5.63 -7.34
CA VAL A 60 -20.43 4.45 -6.53
C VAL A 60 -21.72 3.77 -7.01
N GLU A 61 -22.73 4.54 -7.38
CA GLU A 61 -24.02 4.08 -7.88
C GLU A 61 -23.88 3.42 -9.26
N GLU A 62 -23.11 4.03 -10.16
CA GLU A 62 -22.84 3.47 -11.49
C GLU A 62 -22.06 2.15 -11.42
N LEU A 63 -21.05 2.09 -10.54
CA LEU A 63 -20.29 0.86 -10.29
C LEU A 63 -21.17 -0.20 -9.63
N LYS A 64 -22.09 0.16 -8.71
CA LYS A 64 -23.06 -0.78 -8.15
C LYS A 64 -23.95 -1.36 -9.23
N ALA A 65 -24.50 -0.51 -10.10
CA ALA A 65 -25.35 -0.94 -11.20
C ALA A 65 -24.61 -1.87 -12.18
N LEU A 66 -23.34 -1.56 -12.51
CA LEU A 66 -22.47 -2.44 -13.30
C LEU A 66 -22.26 -3.80 -12.62
N ALA A 67 -21.92 -3.78 -11.33
CA ALA A 67 -21.64 -4.99 -10.55
C ALA A 67 -22.86 -5.93 -10.51
N GLN A 68 -24.06 -5.39 -10.35
CA GLN A 68 -25.30 -6.18 -10.29
C GLN A 68 -25.74 -6.67 -11.67
N SER A 69 -25.69 -5.81 -12.69
CA SER A 69 -26.22 -6.14 -14.03
C SER A 69 -25.28 -7.03 -14.85
N VAL A 70 -23.97 -6.85 -14.74
CA VAL A 70 -22.98 -7.56 -15.56
C VAL A 70 -22.23 -8.63 -14.77
N ALA A 71 -21.71 -8.26 -13.60
CA ALA A 71 -20.91 -9.17 -12.79
C ALA A 71 -21.75 -10.05 -11.85
N GLN A 72 -23.08 -9.86 -11.84
CA GLN A 72 -24.05 -10.62 -11.06
C GLN A 72 -23.74 -10.60 -9.55
N PHE A 73 -23.33 -9.44 -9.04
CA PHE A 73 -23.17 -9.25 -7.60
C PHE A 73 -24.56 -9.21 -6.95
N ASP A 74 -24.73 -9.90 -5.83
CA ASP A 74 -25.83 -9.60 -4.93
C ASP A 74 -25.50 -8.38 -4.03
N ASP A 75 -26.49 -7.93 -3.23
CA ASP A 75 -26.28 -6.78 -2.33
C ASP A 75 -25.23 -7.05 -1.24
N ASN A 76 -25.03 -8.31 -0.84
CA ASN A 76 -24.00 -8.67 0.14
C ASN A 76 -22.61 -8.62 -0.48
N GLU A 77 -22.43 -9.09 -1.71
CA GLU A 77 -21.16 -9.05 -2.45
C GLU A 77 -20.75 -7.60 -2.77
N TRP A 78 -21.71 -6.75 -3.13
CA TRP A 78 -21.45 -5.32 -3.28
C TRP A 78 -20.99 -4.69 -1.96
N ARG A 79 -21.69 -5.00 -0.85
CA ARG A 79 -21.28 -4.54 0.48
C ARG A 79 -19.91 -5.10 0.87
N ALA A 80 -19.61 -6.35 0.58
CA ALA A 80 -18.33 -6.98 0.85
C ALA A 80 -17.18 -6.28 0.11
N LEU A 81 -17.38 -5.90 -1.16
CA LEU A 81 -16.43 -5.09 -1.91
C LEU A 81 -16.19 -3.73 -1.22
N LEU A 82 -17.25 -3.01 -0.84
CA LEU A 82 -17.09 -1.73 -0.15
C LEU A 82 -16.35 -1.89 1.18
N VAL A 83 -16.66 -2.92 1.96
CA VAL A 83 -15.96 -3.22 3.22
C VAL A 83 -14.47 -3.51 2.97
N TYR A 84 -14.16 -4.32 1.95
CA TYR A 84 -12.77 -4.59 1.56
C TYR A 84 -12.03 -3.30 1.19
N LEU A 85 -12.64 -2.44 0.38
CA LEU A 85 -12.01 -1.19 -0.06
C LEU A 85 -11.84 -0.18 1.07
N SER A 86 -12.83 -0.05 1.95
CA SER A 86 -12.70 0.76 3.15
C SER A 86 -11.56 0.27 4.03
N ALA A 87 -11.47 -1.04 4.28
CA ALA A 87 -10.37 -1.63 5.04
C ALA A 87 -9.02 -1.41 4.34
N PHE A 88 -8.94 -1.61 3.03
CA PHE A 88 -7.74 -1.40 2.23
C PHE A 88 -7.23 0.04 2.33
N LEU A 89 -8.12 1.03 2.15
CA LEU A 89 -7.77 2.45 2.24
C LEU A 89 -7.38 2.86 3.66
N SER A 90 -8.07 2.35 4.68
CA SER A 90 -7.72 2.64 6.09
C SER A 90 -6.39 2.03 6.52
N ASN A 91 -5.97 0.92 5.93
CA ASN A 91 -4.68 0.28 6.23
C ASN A 91 -3.56 0.66 5.25
N MET A 92 -3.86 1.42 4.19
CA MET A 92 -2.94 1.68 3.07
C MET A 92 -2.30 0.38 2.54
N GLY A 93 -3.14 -0.63 2.34
CA GLY A 93 -2.73 -1.94 1.84
C GLY A 93 -3.68 -3.07 2.26
N ASN A 94 -3.43 -4.29 1.76
CA ASN A 94 -4.28 -5.47 1.97
C ASN A 94 -3.90 -6.32 3.19
N TYR A 95 -3.23 -5.73 4.19
CA TYR A 95 -2.89 -6.35 5.47
C TYR A 95 -3.37 -5.45 6.61
N ARG A 96 -3.83 -6.04 7.71
CA ARG A 96 -4.32 -5.27 8.86
C ARG A 96 -3.14 -4.62 9.56
N SER A 97 -3.18 -3.30 9.76
CA SER A 97 -2.20 -2.55 10.55
C SER A 97 -2.14 -3.01 12.00
N PHE A 98 -3.25 -3.54 12.52
CA PHE A 98 -3.27 -4.23 13.79
C PHE A 98 -3.35 -5.74 13.57
N GLY A 99 -2.23 -6.43 13.81
CA GLY A 99 -2.13 -7.89 13.75
C GLY A 99 -1.59 -8.45 12.43
N ASP A 100 -1.13 -7.60 11.51
CA ASP A 100 -0.31 -7.94 10.34
C ASP A 100 -0.83 -9.06 9.45
N SER A 101 -2.15 -9.32 9.47
CA SER A 101 -2.78 -10.42 8.75
C SER A 101 -3.40 -9.94 7.45
N LYS A 102 -3.28 -10.75 6.41
CA LYS A 102 -3.89 -10.48 5.10
C LYS A 102 -5.41 -10.52 5.20
N PHE A 103 -6.08 -9.67 4.43
CA PHE A 103 -7.51 -9.77 4.18
C PHE A 103 -7.79 -9.66 2.68
N ILE A 104 -8.82 -10.37 2.22
CA ILE A 104 -9.19 -10.48 0.82
C ILE A 104 -10.64 -10.01 0.62
N PRO A 105 -11.06 -9.68 -0.62
CA PRO A 105 -12.47 -9.42 -0.89
C PRO A 105 -13.30 -10.69 -0.65
N ASP A 106 -14.40 -10.55 0.09
CA ASP A 106 -15.34 -11.65 0.35
C ASP A 106 -16.35 -11.79 -0.81
N LEU A 107 -15.82 -12.11 -2.00
CA LEU A 107 -16.57 -12.42 -3.21
C LEU A 107 -15.74 -13.26 -4.19
N SER A 108 -16.38 -13.82 -5.21
CA SER A 108 -15.69 -14.62 -6.22
C SER A 108 -14.71 -13.79 -7.07
N ALA A 109 -13.47 -14.27 -7.22
CA ALA A 109 -12.48 -13.66 -8.12
C ALA A 109 -12.95 -13.57 -9.58
N ASN A 110 -13.82 -14.49 -10.03
CA ASN A 110 -14.40 -14.46 -11.37
C ASN A 110 -15.44 -13.34 -11.52
N LYS A 111 -16.24 -13.09 -10.48
CA LYS A 111 -17.17 -11.95 -10.47
C LYS A 111 -16.40 -10.63 -10.43
N MET A 112 -15.35 -10.53 -9.60
CA MET A 112 -14.47 -9.35 -9.59
C MET A 112 -13.83 -9.11 -10.97
N ASP A 113 -13.38 -10.16 -11.65
CA ASP A 113 -12.82 -10.07 -13.01
C ASP A 113 -13.83 -9.49 -14.01
N ALA A 114 -15.07 -10.01 -14.01
CA ALA A 114 -16.14 -9.48 -14.84
C ALA A 114 -16.44 -8.01 -14.51
N PHE A 115 -16.48 -7.65 -13.23
CA PHE A 115 -16.70 -6.27 -12.78
C PHE A 115 -15.61 -5.32 -13.29
N VAL A 116 -14.33 -5.65 -13.08
CA VAL A 116 -13.20 -4.82 -13.52
C VAL A 116 -13.20 -4.65 -15.04
N ARG A 117 -13.32 -5.75 -15.79
CA ARG A 117 -13.21 -5.75 -17.27
C ARG A 117 -14.35 -5.03 -17.98
N ASN A 118 -15.52 -4.92 -17.35
CA ASN A 118 -16.68 -4.23 -17.94
C ASN A 118 -16.81 -2.77 -17.50
N SER A 119 -15.92 -2.27 -16.64
CA SER A 119 -15.93 -0.87 -16.22
C SER A 119 -15.62 0.10 -17.37
N THR A 120 -16.10 1.33 -17.24
CA THR A 120 -15.73 2.45 -18.13
C THR A 120 -14.24 2.73 -18.08
N ALA A 121 -13.60 2.67 -16.91
CA ALA A 121 -12.15 2.84 -16.80
C ALA A 121 -11.37 1.80 -17.63
N PHE A 122 -11.83 0.55 -17.64
CA PHE A 122 -11.24 -0.50 -18.45
C PHE A 122 -11.46 -0.26 -19.94
N ARG A 123 -12.67 0.17 -20.35
CA ARG A 123 -12.94 0.52 -21.76
C ARG A 123 -12.10 1.69 -22.25
N ASN A 124 -11.94 2.73 -21.43
CA ASN A 124 -11.20 3.93 -21.78
C ASN A 124 -9.68 3.71 -21.81
N ASN A 125 -9.15 2.79 -21.01
CA ASN A 125 -7.71 2.53 -20.91
C ASN A 125 -7.38 1.04 -20.73
N GLN A 126 -7.80 0.25 -21.71
CA GLN A 126 -7.73 -1.22 -21.67
C GLN A 126 -6.31 -1.74 -21.42
N LYS A 127 -5.29 -1.18 -22.08
CA LYS A 127 -3.92 -1.67 -21.96
C LYS A 127 -3.36 -1.51 -20.54
N GLU A 128 -3.56 -0.34 -19.93
CA GLU A 128 -3.11 -0.07 -18.56
C GLU A 128 -3.88 -0.93 -17.56
N LEU A 129 -5.20 -0.99 -17.66
CA LEU A 129 -6.03 -1.72 -16.71
C LEU A 129 -5.87 -3.24 -16.85
N GLU A 130 -5.62 -3.77 -18.06
CA GLU A 130 -5.26 -5.18 -18.26
C GLU A 130 -3.93 -5.52 -17.55
N PHE A 131 -2.92 -4.65 -17.70
CA PHE A 131 -1.64 -4.81 -17.02
C PHE A 131 -1.83 -4.81 -15.50
N ILE A 132 -2.54 -3.81 -14.96
CA ILE A 132 -2.80 -3.70 -13.52
C ILE A 132 -3.52 -4.96 -13.02
N TRP A 133 -4.65 -5.32 -13.66
CA TRP A 133 -5.50 -6.41 -13.21
C TRP A 133 -4.79 -7.76 -13.24
N THR A 134 -4.04 -8.06 -14.31
CA THR A 134 -3.28 -9.30 -14.45
C THR A 134 -2.23 -9.44 -13.35
N ASN A 135 -1.60 -8.33 -12.92
CA ASN A 135 -0.58 -8.35 -11.88
C ASN A 135 -1.14 -8.44 -10.44
N VAL A 136 -2.42 -8.11 -10.22
CA VAL A 136 -3.01 -8.11 -8.85
C VAL A 136 -4.02 -9.21 -8.61
N LYS A 137 -4.74 -9.69 -9.63
CA LYS A 137 -5.89 -10.61 -9.46
C LYS A 137 -5.54 -11.82 -8.59
N GLN A 138 -4.43 -12.50 -8.89
CA GLN A 138 -4.04 -13.69 -8.15
C GLN A 138 -3.71 -13.36 -6.69
N ARG A 139 -2.85 -12.36 -6.45
CA ARG A 139 -2.40 -12.03 -5.10
C ARG A 139 -3.48 -11.38 -4.24
N MET A 140 -4.41 -10.64 -4.84
CA MET A 140 -5.54 -10.03 -4.15
C MET A 140 -6.44 -11.06 -3.45
N PHE A 141 -6.57 -12.26 -4.04
CA PHE A 141 -7.43 -13.35 -3.52
C PHE A 141 -6.66 -14.53 -2.92
N SER A 142 -5.33 -14.54 -3.03
CA SER A 142 -4.49 -15.62 -2.52
C SER A 142 -4.44 -15.67 -0.99
N LEU A 143 -4.52 -16.88 -0.43
CA LEU A 143 -4.33 -17.19 0.98
C LEU A 143 -3.22 -18.25 1.16
N GLU A 144 -2.23 -18.24 0.27
CA GLU A 144 -1.04 -19.07 0.41
C GLU A 144 -0.34 -18.80 1.76
N LYS A 145 0.25 -19.84 2.35
CA LYS A 145 0.76 -19.78 3.74
C LYS A 145 1.75 -18.65 3.98
N ASN A 146 2.62 -18.38 3.01
CA ASN A 146 3.63 -17.32 3.05
C ASN A 146 3.08 -15.92 2.74
N GLU A 147 1.76 -15.78 2.58
CA GLU A 147 1.09 -14.49 2.37
C GLU A 147 0.09 -14.18 3.48
N LEU A 148 -0.09 -15.06 4.47
CA LEU A 148 -1.12 -14.86 5.51
C LEU A 148 -0.77 -13.73 6.48
N SER A 149 0.52 -13.42 6.64
CA SER A 149 1.02 -12.39 7.54
C SER A 149 2.22 -11.63 7.00
N LEU A 150 2.43 -10.41 7.50
CA LEU A 150 3.67 -9.67 7.27
C LEU A 150 4.79 -10.27 8.14
N ALA A 151 5.79 -10.86 7.49
CA ALA A 151 6.96 -11.46 8.14
C ALA A 151 8.09 -11.68 7.12
N PHE A 152 9.25 -12.12 7.60
CA PHE A 152 10.31 -12.62 6.71
C PHE A 152 9.89 -13.94 6.04
N ALA A 153 10.55 -14.27 4.94
CA ALA A 153 10.42 -15.59 4.36
C ALA A 153 11.09 -16.64 5.27
N PRO A 154 10.54 -17.87 5.35
CA PRO A 154 9.35 -18.37 4.65
C PRO A 154 8.00 -18.12 5.36
N GLU A 155 7.99 -17.54 6.56
CA GLU A 155 6.80 -17.43 7.41
C GLU A 155 5.75 -16.45 6.90
N GLY A 156 6.16 -15.47 6.09
CA GLY A 156 5.25 -14.48 5.53
C GLY A 156 5.87 -13.69 4.38
N THR A 157 5.34 -12.49 4.17
CA THR A 157 5.82 -11.56 3.14
C THR A 157 6.21 -10.22 3.74
N THR A 158 7.19 -9.57 3.16
CA THR A 158 7.55 -8.19 3.48
C THR A 158 7.99 -7.47 2.22
N THR A 159 7.89 -6.14 2.23
CA THR A 159 8.44 -5.27 1.18
C THR A 159 9.53 -4.34 1.69
N TYR A 160 9.86 -4.42 2.99
CA TYR A 160 11.04 -3.77 3.57
C TYR A 160 12.33 -4.47 3.16
N PHE A 161 12.24 -5.77 2.90
CA PHE A 161 13.31 -6.61 2.40
C PHE A 161 12.87 -7.28 1.09
N SER A 162 13.79 -7.51 0.16
CA SER A 162 13.49 -8.30 -1.04
C SER A 162 13.07 -9.72 -0.69
N LYS A 163 12.29 -10.36 -1.57
CA LYS A 163 11.65 -11.67 -1.34
C LYS A 163 12.62 -12.80 -0.92
N ASN A 164 13.88 -12.70 -1.32
CA ASN A 164 14.94 -13.67 -1.04
C ASN A 164 15.69 -13.40 0.28
N CYS A 165 15.29 -12.37 1.05
CA CYS A 165 15.84 -12.10 2.37
C CYS A 165 15.15 -12.93 3.46
N THR A 166 15.95 -13.48 4.37
CA THR A 166 15.49 -14.15 5.59
C THR A 166 15.71 -13.27 6.82
N LYS A 167 15.33 -13.78 7.99
CA LYS A 167 15.62 -13.11 9.26
C LYS A 167 17.14 -12.96 9.50
N GLU A 168 17.94 -13.94 9.09
CA GLU A 168 19.40 -13.89 9.19
C GLU A 168 19.98 -12.74 8.37
N ASP A 169 19.47 -12.53 7.15
CA ASP A 169 19.86 -11.39 6.31
C ASP A 169 19.59 -10.04 7.01
N SER A 170 18.48 -9.94 7.73
CA SER A 170 18.14 -8.72 8.47
C SER A 170 19.13 -8.41 9.60
N GLU A 171 19.63 -9.44 10.31
CA GLU A 171 20.63 -9.25 11.37
C GLU A 171 22.00 -8.90 10.79
N ILE A 172 22.38 -9.45 9.63
CA ILE A 172 23.63 -9.06 8.93
C ILE A 172 23.60 -7.56 8.59
N VAL A 173 22.51 -7.11 7.96
CA VAL A 173 22.38 -5.70 7.56
C VAL A 173 22.32 -4.77 8.76
N LYS A 174 21.59 -5.15 9.81
CA LYS A 174 21.53 -4.39 11.06
C LYS A 174 22.91 -4.21 11.70
N ASN A 175 23.70 -5.28 11.81
CA ASN A 175 25.06 -5.22 12.35
C ASN A 175 25.97 -4.34 11.49
N PHE A 176 25.84 -4.41 10.17
CA PHE A 176 26.58 -3.54 9.25
C PHE A 176 26.23 -2.06 9.46
N MET A 177 24.95 -1.71 9.51
CA MET A 177 24.50 -0.32 9.71
C MET A 177 25.00 0.26 11.04
N GLN A 178 24.91 -0.52 12.12
CA GLN A 178 25.44 -0.12 13.43
C GLN A 178 26.95 0.12 13.37
N THR A 179 27.70 -0.79 12.74
CA THR A 179 29.16 -0.67 12.61
C THR A 179 29.56 0.57 11.81
N ILE A 180 28.94 0.80 10.65
CA ILE A 180 29.23 1.97 9.82
C ILE A 180 28.84 3.27 10.51
N SER A 181 27.73 3.28 11.25
CA SER A 181 27.34 4.45 12.05
C SER A 181 28.42 4.83 13.06
N LEU A 182 28.93 3.86 13.82
CA LEU A 182 29.96 4.11 14.83
C LEU A 182 31.26 4.62 14.21
N ILE A 183 31.62 4.15 13.01
CA ILE A 183 32.85 4.54 12.32
C ILE A 183 32.73 5.94 11.70
N ARG A 184 31.63 6.23 11.00
CA ARG A 184 31.49 7.46 10.20
C ARG A 184 30.93 8.64 10.99
N PHE A 185 30.09 8.36 11.99
CA PHE A 185 29.40 9.38 12.76
C PHE A 185 29.59 9.13 14.26
N PRO A 186 30.82 9.23 14.79
CA PRO A 186 31.12 8.89 16.19
C PRO A 186 30.38 9.78 17.21
N SER A 187 29.87 10.94 16.79
CA SER A 187 29.04 11.85 17.59
C SER A 187 27.53 11.69 17.37
N GLN A 188 27.09 10.88 16.40
CA GLN A 188 25.67 10.56 16.18
C GLN A 188 25.40 9.12 16.66
N GLN A 189 24.43 8.97 17.55
CA GLN A 189 23.98 7.64 17.97
C GLN A 189 23.13 7.04 16.84
N ASN A 190 23.65 5.97 16.23
CA ASN A 190 23.00 5.13 15.22
C ASN A 190 22.51 5.83 13.92
N MET A 191 23.02 5.34 12.80
CA MET A 191 22.35 5.40 11.52
C MET A 191 21.12 4.51 11.63
N ASP A 192 19.99 5.12 11.98
CA ASP A 192 18.77 4.37 12.18
C ASP A 192 18.25 3.81 10.86
N SER A 193 17.78 2.57 10.89
CA SER A 193 17.19 1.89 9.73
C SER A 193 15.76 2.37 9.42
N TYR A 194 15.33 3.53 9.95
CA TYR A 194 13.94 4.00 9.87
C TYR A 194 13.50 4.33 8.44
N ASN A 195 14.38 4.88 7.61
CA ASN A 195 14.04 5.35 6.26
C ASN A 195 14.72 4.51 5.15
N CYS A 196 15.07 3.26 5.41
CA CYS A 196 15.70 2.39 4.42
C CYS A 196 14.93 1.10 4.13
N ARG A 197 15.20 0.52 2.97
CA ARG A 197 14.83 -0.85 2.58
C ARG A 197 16.03 -1.61 2.09
N VAL A 198 15.96 -2.94 2.11
CA VAL A 198 17.07 -3.82 1.77
C VAL A 198 16.72 -4.69 0.58
N PHE A 199 17.60 -4.70 -0.41
CA PHE A 199 17.49 -5.59 -1.57
C PHE A 199 18.72 -6.49 -1.62
N LYS A 200 18.50 -7.80 -1.74
CA LYS A 200 19.54 -8.81 -1.87
C LYS A 200 19.64 -9.27 -3.30
N ASP A 201 20.81 -9.10 -3.91
CA ASP A 201 21.15 -9.62 -5.23
C ASP A 201 22.36 -10.55 -5.11
N ASN A 202 22.11 -11.86 -5.21
CA ASN A 202 23.08 -12.91 -4.90
C ASN A 202 23.69 -12.72 -3.50
N ASP A 203 25.00 -12.50 -3.41
CA ASP A 203 25.76 -12.27 -2.17
C ASP A 203 25.94 -10.78 -1.83
N LYS A 204 25.17 -9.88 -2.46
CA LYS A 204 25.24 -8.44 -2.23
C LYS A 204 23.96 -7.90 -1.62
N TYR A 205 24.11 -6.96 -0.68
CA TYR A 205 23.02 -6.20 -0.10
C TYR A 205 23.07 -4.75 -0.59
N GLU A 206 21.95 -4.25 -1.08
CA GLU A 206 21.69 -2.85 -1.36
C GLU A 206 20.80 -2.29 -0.24
N ILE A 207 21.30 -1.30 0.50
CA ILE A 207 20.52 -0.55 1.49
C ILE A 207 20.08 0.74 0.83
N ARG A 208 18.79 0.84 0.51
CA ARG A 208 18.21 1.96 -0.23
C ARG A 208 17.49 2.90 0.72
N PHE A 209 17.97 4.14 0.81
CA PHE A 209 17.36 5.20 1.60
C PHE A 209 16.23 5.89 0.83
N ALA A 210 15.19 6.31 1.55
CA ALA A 210 14.13 7.13 1.01
C ALA A 210 14.56 8.61 1.00
N SER A 211 14.64 9.19 -0.19
CA SER A 211 15.02 10.59 -0.42
C SER A 211 14.44 11.09 -1.74
N ILE A 212 14.38 12.42 -1.89
CA ILE A 212 14.12 13.07 -3.19
C ILE A 212 15.36 12.95 -4.08
N LEU A 213 16.54 13.20 -3.49
CA LEU A 213 17.82 13.09 -4.16
C LEU A 213 18.21 11.63 -4.38
N SER A 214 18.94 11.40 -5.45
CA SER A 214 19.54 10.14 -5.85
C SER A 214 21.07 10.20 -5.72
N SER A 215 21.74 9.07 -5.92
CA SER A 215 23.21 9.01 -5.96
C SER A 215 23.82 9.68 -7.20
N GLU A 216 22.99 10.09 -8.17
CA GLU A 216 23.42 10.79 -9.38
C GLU A 216 23.40 12.31 -9.21
N ASP A 217 22.72 12.81 -8.18
CA ASP A 217 22.68 14.23 -7.86
C ASP A 217 24.00 14.67 -7.21
N LEU A 218 24.46 15.87 -7.56
CA LEU A 218 25.69 16.44 -6.99
C LEU A 218 25.50 16.69 -5.50
N GLU A 219 26.50 16.34 -4.70
CA GLU A 219 26.56 16.79 -3.30
C GLU A 219 26.71 18.33 -3.30
N GLU A 220 25.72 19.03 -2.73
CA GLU A 220 25.77 20.48 -2.48
C GLU A 220 26.75 20.86 -1.36
#